data_AF-A0A935IG08-F1
#
_entry.id   AF-A0A935IG08-F1
#
_cell.length_a   1.000
_cell.length_b   1.000
_cell.length_c   1.000
_cell.angle_alpha   90.00
_cell.angle_beta   90.00
_cell.angle_gamma   90.00
#
_symmetry.space_group_name_H-M   'P 1'
#
loop_
_entity.id
_entity.type
_entity.pdbx_description
1 polymer ?
#
loop_
_entity_poly.entity_id
_entity_poly.type
_entity_poly.pdbx_seq_one_letter_code
_entity_poly.pdbx_strand_id
1 'polypeptide(L)' 'MCELLEERSIDKSTLFTTQLPLDHWSEVIADPVIADAIRDRLEHSALVLNITGESYRGVKARKLASKRKDA' A
#
# COMPACT_ATOMS: atom_id res chain seq x y z
N MET A 1 -5.56 14.10 -0.56
CA MET A 1 -4.49 13.22 -0.02
C MET A 1 -3.59 14.03 0.90
N CYS A 2 -2.92 15.08 0.40
CA CYS A 2 -2.04 15.93 1.20
C CYS A 2 -2.72 16.51 2.45
N GLU A 3 -3.89 17.15 2.32
CA GLU A 3 -4.61 17.75 3.47
C GLU A 3 -4.89 16.74 4.59
N LEU A 4 -5.35 15.53 4.23
CA LEU A 4 -5.62 14.48 5.20
C LEU A 4 -4.34 13.98 5.90
N LEU A 5 -3.23 13.89 5.16
CA LEU A 5 -1.95 13.48 5.73
C LEU A 5 -1.40 14.57 6.66
N GLU A 6 -1.58 15.84 6.27
CA GLU A 6 -1.18 17.00 7.07
C GLU A 6 -1.88 17.01 8.43
N GLU A 7 -3.21 16.91 8.46
CA GLU A 7 -3.98 16.87 9.72
C GLU A 7 -3.63 15.68 10.64
N ARG A 8 -3.09 14.59 10.09
CA ARG A 8 -2.85 13.34 10.83
C ARG A 8 -1.40 13.11 11.23
N SER A 9 -0.45 13.70 10.49
CA SER A 9 0.99 13.42 10.59
C SER A 9 1.61 13.66 11.97
N ILE A 10 0.98 14.50 12.80
CA ILE A 10 1.52 14.90 14.11
C ILE A 10 0.93 14.06 15.26
N ASP A 11 -0.39 13.82 15.26
CA ASP A 11 -1.09 13.31 16.45
C ASP A 11 -1.73 11.91 16.28
N LYS A 12 -1.76 11.35 15.07
CA LYS A 12 -2.56 10.15 14.79
C LYS A 12 -1.80 9.11 13.98
N SER A 13 -1.78 7.87 14.48
CA SER A 13 -1.32 6.72 13.71
C SER A 13 -2.15 6.52 12.45
N THR A 14 -1.49 6.32 11.31
CA THR A 14 -2.14 6.16 10.01
C THR A 14 -1.53 4.95 9.29
N LEU A 15 -2.37 4.02 8.86
CA LEU A 15 -1.95 2.87 8.05
C LEU A 15 -2.22 3.17 6.58
N PHE A 16 -1.19 2.99 5.75
CA PHE A 16 -1.29 3.10 4.31
C PHE A 16 -0.94 1.77 3.66
N THR A 17 -1.67 1.39 2.61
CA THR A 17 -1.36 0.19 1.81
C THR A 17 -1.30 0.57 0.34
N THR A 18 -0.27 0.12 -0.34
CA THR A 18 -0.04 0.37 -1.76
C THR A 18 0.41 -0.91 -2.43
N GLN A 19 0.03 -1.08 -3.70
CA GLN A 19 0.55 -2.15 -4.56
C GLN A 19 1.82 -1.72 -5.30
N LEU A 20 2.17 -0.44 -5.22
CA LEU A 20 3.35 0.13 -5.86
C LEU A 20 4.34 0.61 -4.79
N PRO A 21 5.64 0.30 -4.92
CA PRO A 21 6.68 0.89 -4.09
C PRO A 21 6.65 2.42 -4.16
N LEU A 22 7.07 3.10 -3.10
CA LEU A 22 7.03 4.57 -3.01
C LEU A 22 7.80 5.25 -4.15
N ASP A 23 8.91 4.64 -4.59
CA ASP A 23 9.74 5.17 -5.69
C ASP A 23 8.99 5.28 -7.04
N HIS A 24 7.92 4.50 -7.23
CA HIS A 24 7.12 4.49 -8.46
C HIS A 24 5.95 5.47 -8.42
N TRP A 25 5.79 6.27 -7.36
CA TRP A 25 4.63 7.15 -7.23
C TRP A 25 4.64 8.32 -8.20
N SER A 26 5.80 8.71 -8.71
CA SER A 26 5.94 9.67 -9.81
C SER A 26 5.27 9.21 -11.11
N GLU A 27 5.06 7.91 -11.29
CA GLU A 27 4.34 7.35 -12.45
C GLU A 27 2.81 7.48 -12.30
N VAL A 28 2.32 7.59 -11.07
CA VAL A 28 0.87 7.58 -10.75
C VAL A 28 0.37 8.98 -10.40
N ILE A 29 1.21 9.78 -9.76
CA ILE A 29 0.92 11.16 -9.38
C ILE A 29 1.55 12.06 -10.43
N ALA A 30 0.70 12.72 -11.22
CA ALA A 30 1.13 13.52 -12.36
C ALA A 30 2.03 14.72 -11.99
N ASP A 31 1.85 15.27 -10.78
CA ASP A 31 2.67 16.38 -10.29
C ASP A 31 3.78 15.85 -9.37
N PRO A 32 5.06 15.94 -9.77
CA PRO A 32 6.17 15.45 -8.96
C PRO A 32 6.32 16.20 -7.64
N VAL A 33 5.93 17.48 -7.57
CA VAL A 33 5.98 18.27 -6.33
C VAL A 33 4.99 17.72 -5.31
N ILE A 34 3.79 17.35 -5.77
CA ILE A 34 2.77 16.72 -4.91
C ILE A 34 3.21 15.32 -4.49
N ALA A 35 3.81 14.55 -5.40
CA ALA A 35 4.31 13.21 -5.11
C ALA A 35 5.38 13.24 -4.01
N ASP A 36 6.37 14.13 -4.14
CA ASP A 36 7.43 14.30 -3.14
C ASP A 36 6.86 14.81 -1.81
N ALA A 37 5.93 15.77 -1.82
CA ALA A 37 5.32 16.27 -0.59
C ALA A 37 4.52 15.20 0.17
N ILE A 38 3.86 14.28 -0.53
CA ILE A 38 3.17 13.14 0.10
C ILE A 38 4.17 12.13 0.64
N ARG A 39 5.22 11.83 -0.13
CA ARG A 39 6.28 10.90 0.27
C ARG A 39 6.97 11.37 1.54
N ASP A 40 7.34 12.65 1.61
CA ASP A 40 8.03 13.22 2.76
C ASP A 40 7.19 13.07 4.05
N ARG A 41 5.88 13.32 3.95
CA ARG A 41 4.94 13.18 5.08
C ARG A 41 4.68 11.73 5.48
N LEU A 42 4.75 10.79 4.55
CA LEU A 42 4.57 9.36 4.85
C LEU A 42 5.85 8.75 5.41
N GLU A 43 7.02 9.05 4.84
CA GLU A 43 8.29 8.40 5.21
C GLU A 43 8.87 8.91 6.53
N HIS A 44 8.70 10.19 6.86
CA HIS A 44 9.39 10.83 7.99
C HIS A 44 9.22 10.09 9.33
N SER A 45 8.08 9.43 9.56
CA SER A 45 7.78 8.68 10.79
C SER A 45 7.11 7.32 10.53
N ALA A 46 7.33 6.70 9.37
CA ALA A 46 6.66 5.43 9.03
C ALA A 46 7.46 4.18 9.40
N LEU A 47 6.72 3.16 9.82
CA LEU A 47 7.15 1.77 9.76
C LEU A 47 6.77 1.20 8.38
N VAL A 48 7.76 0.92 7.53
CA VAL A 48 7.53 0.35 6.21
C VAL A 48 7.55 -1.17 6.29
N LEU A 49 6.44 -1.80 5.86
CA LEU A 49 6.30 -3.26 5.81
C LEU A 49 6.15 -3.72 4.35
N ASN A 50 7.22 -4.33 3.82
CA ASN A 50 7.20 -4.90 2.47
C ASN A 50 6.57 -6.29 2.51
N ILE A 51 5.32 -6.38 2.03
CA ILE A 51 4.58 -7.64 1.99
C ILE A 51 4.87 -8.37 0.67
N THR A 52 5.52 -9.52 0.78
CA THR A 52 5.81 -10.41 -0.35
C THR A 52 5.03 -11.71 -0.26
N GLY A 53 4.76 -12.35 -1.40
CA GLY A 53 4.17 -13.68 -1.46
C GLY A 53 2.96 -13.75 -2.39
N GLU A 54 2.39 -14.96 -2.49
CA GLU A 54 1.24 -15.19 -3.35
C GLU A 54 -0.04 -14.55 -2.79
N SER A 55 -0.94 -14.15 -3.70
CA SER A 55 -2.27 -13.68 -3.32
C SER A 55 -3.03 -14.73 -2.52
N TYR A 56 -3.42 -14.38 -1.30
CA TYR A 56 -4.24 -15.23 -0.45
C TYR A 56 -5.56 -15.66 -1.14
N ARG A 57 -6.12 -14.77 -1.98
CA ARG A 57 -7.32 -15.08 -2.78
C ARG A 57 -7.07 -16.21 -3.76
N GLY A 58 -5.93 -16.19 -4.45
CA GLY A 58 -5.53 -17.23 -5.41
C GLY A 58 -5.30 -18.58 -4.73
N VAL A 59 -4.60 -18.57 -3.59
CA VAL A 59 -4.39 -19.77 -2.77
C VAL A 59 -5.72 -20.38 -2.33
N LYS A 60 -6.66 -19.56 -1.84
CA LYS A 60 -7.98 -20.02 -1.40
C LYS A 60 -8.80 -20.60 -2.57
N ALA A 61 -8.78 -19.97 -3.74
CA ALA A 61 -9.48 -20.45 -4.92
C ALA A 61 -8.96 -21.82 -5.38
N ARG A 62 -7.63 -22.02 -5.41
CA ARG A 62 -7.03 -23.31 -5.75
C ARG A 62 -7.40 -24.41 -4.76
N LYS A 63 -7.38 -24.12 -3.45
CA LYS A 63 -7.80 -25.07 -2.40
C LYS A 63 -9.27 -25.47 -2.51
N LEU A 64 -10.15 -24.54 -2.92
CA LEU A 64 -11.56 -24.87 -3.13
C LEU A 64 -11.76 -25.72 -4.39
N ALA A 65 -11.01 -25.42 -5.46
CA ALA A 65 -11.06 -26.19 -6.70
C ALA A 65 -10.55 -27.63 -6.53
N SER A 66 -9.51 -27.86 -5.72
CA SER A 66 -9.02 -29.21 -5.44
C SER A 66 -10.05 -30.03 -4.64
N LYS A 67 -10.66 -29.45 -3.60
CA LYS A 67 -11.72 -30.13 -2.81
C LYS A 67 -12.94 -30.57 -3.63
N ARG A 68 -13.24 -29.87 -4.73
CA ARG A 68 -14.35 -30.24 -5.63
C ARG A 68 -14.01 -31.37 -6.59
N LYS A 69 -12.72 -31.65 -6.83
CA LYS A 69 -12.30 -32.78 -7.66
C LYS A 69 -12.26 -34.10 -6.89
N ASP A 70 -12.14 -34.01 -5.57
CA ASP A 70 -12.08 -35.16 -4.66
C ASP A 70 -13.47 -35.59 -4.12
N ALA A 71 -14.55 -34.96 -4.60
CA ALA A 71 -15.94 -35.20 -4.22
C ALA A 71 -16.77 -35.62 -5.45
#